data_AF-A0A7V0XI73-F1
#
_entry.id   AF-A0A7V0XI73-F1
#
_cell.length_a   1.000
_cell.length_b   1.000
_cell.length_c   1.000
_cell.angle_alpha   90.00
_cell.angle_beta   90.00
_cell.angle_gamma   90.00
#
_symmetry.space_group_name_H-M   'P 1'
#
loop_
_entity.id
_entity.type
_entity.pdbx_description
1 polymer ?
#
loop_
_entity_poly.entity_id
_entity_poly.type
_entity_poly.pdbx_seq_one_letter_code
_entity_poly.pdbx_strand_id
1 'polypeptide(L)'
;MKKKVLFIDRDGTLLREPADKQIDSFEKMEFLPGCISALAAIARETDFELVLVSNQDGLGTDSFPEKTFWPVQNMLLKLLKTEGIVFSAIHIDPSFPEENSPNRKPCIGMMKRYLQGDYDLENSYVIGDRLTDIQFAKNLACQAIFLNETADLPKGVALHAKKWVEIWEFLRFPPRKVIHSRCTAETDVSIVLNLDGDGNFEISTGIGFFDHMLAQVAKHSGIDLQIKAKGDLYVDEHHTVEDVGIALGEALRAALANKDSISRYGFFLPMDESEAQVAIDFSGRAYLQWHGNFTRERIG
;
A
#
# COMPACT_ATOMS: atom_id res chain seq x y z
N MET A 1 -8.76 -16.39 2.69
CA MET A 1 -7.86 -15.48 1.94
C MET A 1 -6.45 -15.95 2.19
N LYS A 2 -5.62 -15.99 1.15
CA LYS A 2 -4.21 -16.36 1.28
C LYS A 2 -3.49 -15.32 2.15
N LYS A 3 -2.50 -15.75 2.94
CA LYS A 3 -1.75 -14.84 3.82
C LYS A 3 -0.74 -14.01 3.01
N LYS A 4 -0.59 -12.73 3.34
CA LYS A 4 0.50 -11.90 2.80
C LYS A 4 1.69 -11.89 3.77
N VAL A 5 2.90 -11.75 3.25
CA VAL A 5 4.15 -11.81 4.04
C VAL A 5 4.99 -10.57 3.79
N LEU A 6 5.63 -10.06 4.84
CA LEU A 6 6.74 -9.12 4.74
C LEU A 6 8.03 -9.83 5.11
N PHE A 7 8.88 -10.06 4.10
CA PHE A 7 10.24 -10.56 4.29
C PHE A 7 11.16 -9.36 4.51
N ILE A 8 11.75 -9.26 5.70
CA ILE A 8 12.48 -8.07 6.14
C ILE A 8 13.93 -8.43 6.35
N ASP A 9 14.84 -7.72 5.67
CA ASP A 9 16.26 -7.82 5.98
C ASP A 9 16.59 -7.19 7.34
N ARG A 10 17.69 -7.62 7.94
CA ARG A 10 18.12 -7.14 9.25
C ARG A 10 19.13 -6.01 9.14
N ASP A 11 20.28 -6.28 8.53
CA ASP A 11 21.41 -5.35 8.50
C ASP A 11 21.19 -4.36 7.35
N GLY A 12 21.36 -3.06 7.60
CA GLY A 12 21.05 -2.02 6.63
C GLY A 12 19.55 -1.70 6.49
N THR A 13 18.67 -2.50 7.11
CA THR A 13 17.22 -2.36 6.98
C THR A 13 16.51 -2.18 8.33
N LEU A 14 16.67 -3.09 9.28
CA LEU A 14 16.20 -2.87 10.67
C LEU A 14 17.24 -2.10 11.48
N LEU A 15 18.49 -2.52 11.36
CA LEU A 15 19.65 -1.99 12.07
C LEU A 15 20.60 -1.29 11.10
N ARG A 16 21.33 -0.28 11.57
CA ARG A 16 22.44 0.31 10.84
C ARG A 16 23.54 -0.74 10.67
N GLU A 17 23.95 -1.00 9.44
CA GLU A 17 25.06 -1.92 9.16
C GLU A 17 26.40 -1.25 9.55
N PRO A 18 27.23 -1.89 10.38
CA PRO A 18 28.56 -1.37 10.72
C PRO A 18 29.55 -1.58 9.56
N ALA A 19 30.70 -0.91 9.61
CA ALA A 19 31.70 -0.97 8.53
C ALA A 19 32.25 -2.39 8.29
N ASP A 20 32.32 -3.21 9.34
CA ASP A 20 32.72 -4.62 9.28
C ASP A 20 31.57 -5.58 8.94
N LYS A 21 30.35 -5.04 8.76
CA LYS A 21 29.13 -5.75 8.38
C LYS A 21 28.70 -6.84 9.36
N GLN A 22 29.18 -6.80 10.60
CA GLN A 22 28.87 -7.78 11.63
C GLN A 22 28.37 -7.09 12.90
N ILE A 23 27.10 -7.33 13.24
CA ILE A 23 26.49 -6.84 14.49
C ILE A 23 26.66 -7.92 15.56
N ASP A 24 27.84 -7.95 16.17
CA ASP A 24 28.30 -8.96 17.11
C ASP A 24 28.44 -8.44 18.56
N SER A 25 28.04 -7.20 18.81
CA SER A 25 28.03 -6.59 20.14
C SER A 25 26.81 -5.68 20.33
N PHE A 26 26.47 -5.38 21.58
CA PHE A 26 25.32 -4.51 21.88
C PHE A 26 25.56 -3.05 21.47
N GLU A 27 26.81 -2.60 21.47
CA GLU A 27 27.21 -1.26 21.07
C GLU A 27 26.99 -1.02 19.57
N LYS A 28 27.04 -2.07 18.76
CA LYS A 28 26.74 -2.03 17.32
C LYS A 28 25.25 -2.12 17.01
N MET A 29 24.40 -2.43 18.00
CA MET A 29 22.96 -2.59 17.80
C MET A 29 22.25 -1.23 17.77
N GLU A 30 22.28 -0.58 16.61
CA GLU A 30 21.62 0.71 16.37
C GLU A 30 20.46 0.53 15.38
N PHE A 31 19.23 0.86 15.78
CA PHE A 31 18.08 0.83 14.86
C PHE A 31 18.13 1.98 13.86
N LEU A 32 17.64 1.75 12.64
CA LEU A 32 17.39 2.85 11.71
C LEU A 32 16.31 3.79 12.28
N PRO A 33 16.41 5.12 12.04
CA PRO A 33 15.44 6.09 12.52
C PRO A 33 14.00 5.75 12.10
N GLY A 34 13.08 5.74 13.06
CA GLY A 34 11.65 5.47 12.83
C GLY A 34 11.30 4.00 12.52
N CYS A 35 12.29 3.10 12.46
CA CYS A 35 12.10 1.67 12.16
C CYS A 35 11.10 1.01 13.12
N ILE A 36 11.36 1.09 14.43
CA ILE A 36 10.52 0.45 15.45
C ILE A 36 9.07 0.98 15.39
N SER A 37 8.91 2.31 15.35
CA SER A 37 7.57 2.93 15.33
C SER A 37 6.76 2.56 14.09
N ALA A 38 7.39 2.55 12.91
CA ALA A 38 6.72 2.20 11.67
C ALA A 38 6.41 0.70 11.62
N LEU A 39 7.35 -0.16 12.03
CA LEU A 39 7.16 -1.60 12.03
C LEU A 39 6.10 -2.04 13.06
N ALA A 40 6.03 -1.36 14.20
CA ALA A 40 4.94 -1.56 15.19
C ALA A 40 3.59 -1.13 14.62
N ALA A 41 3.54 -0.02 13.89
CA ALA A 41 2.33 0.42 13.20
C ALA A 41 1.91 -0.58 12.11
N ILE A 42 2.85 -1.08 11.29
CA ILE A 42 2.61 -2.14 10.31
C ILE A 42 2.03 -3.39 11.00
N ALA A 43 2.68 -3.88 12.07
CA ALA A 43 2.24 -5.07 12.79
C ALA A 43 0.83 -4.92 13.41
N ARG A 44 0.45 -3.69 13.79
CA ARG A 44 -0.85 -3.40 14.41
C ARG A 44 -1.96 -3.16 13.37
N GLU A 45 -1.63 -2.52 12.26
CA GLU A 45 -2.62 -1.94 11.33
C GLU A 45 -2.75 -2.72 10.02
N THR A 46 -1.90 -3.72 9.80
CA THR A 46 -1.92 -4.57 8.59
C THR A 46 -2.03 -6.05 8.96
N ASP A 47 -2.35 -6.88 7.97
CA ASP A 47 -2.50 -8.33 8.09
C ASP A 47 -1.27 -9.12 7.63
N PHE A 48 -0.12 -8.44 7.46
CA PHE A 48 1.11 -9.08 7.01
C PHE A 48 1.72 -9.99 8.09
N GLU A 49 2.09 -11.20 7.68
CA GLU A 49 2.96 -12.07 8.46
C GLU A 49 4.41 -11.58 8.35
N LEU A 50 5.04 -11.22 9.47
CA LEU A 50 6.42 -10.73 9.46
C LEU A 50 7.41 -11.91 9.47
N VAL A 51 8.41 -11.85 8.60
CA VAL A 51 9.48 -12.84 8.48
C VAL A 51 10.83 -12.13 8.36
N LEU A 52 11.79 -12.48 9.20
CA LEU A 52 13.16 -11.93 9.11
C LEU A 52 13.99 -12.82 8.20
N VAL A 53 14.71 -12.25 7.23
CA VAL A 53 15.61 -12.97 6.32
C VAL A 53 16.94 -12.24 6.18
N SER A 54 18.02 -12.84 6.65
CA SER A 54 19.34 -12.19 6.65
C SER A 54 20.48 -13.13 6.27
N ASN A 55 21.47 -12.58 5.57
CA ASN A 55 22.75 -13.25 5.29
C ASN A 55 23.75 -12.80 6.37
N GLN A 56 24.43 -13.74 7.03
CA GLN A 56 25.36 -13.48 8.13
C GLN A 56 26.71 -14.14 7.83
N ASP A 57 27.50 -13.47 7.01
CA ASP A 57 28.73 -14.00 6.42
C ASP A 57 29.69 -14.53 7.49
N GLY A 58 29.90 -15.85 7.49
CA GLY A 58 30.82 -16.52 8.40
C GLY A 58 30.28 -16.79 9.80
N LEU A 59 28.96 -16.65 10.03
CA LEU A 59 28.37 -16.97 11.33
C LEU A 59 28.67 -18.43 11.73
N GLY A 60 29.26 -18.60 12.91
CA GLY A 60 29.71 -19.89 13.44
C GLY A 60 31.19 -20.20 13.19
N THR A 61 31.90 -19.33 12.46
CA THR A 61 33.37 -19.40 12.31
C THR A 61 34.08 -18.60 13.40
N ASP A 62 35.41 -18.69 13.46
CA ASP A 62 36.22 -17.91 14.38
C ASP A 62 36.13 -16.40 14.13
N SER A 63 35.88 -15.98 12.88
CA SER A 63 35.72 -14.56 12.53
C SER A 63 34.36 -14.01 12.92
N PHE A 64 33.32 -14.85 13.05
CA PHE A 64 32.00 -14.42 13.52
C PHE A 64 31.33 -15.49 14.40
N PRO A 65 31.75 -15.62 15.67
CA PRO A 65 31.29 -16.70 16.53
C PRO A 65 29.79 -16.58 16.91
N GLU A 66 29.09 -17.72 16.98
CA GLU A 66 27.68 -17.75 17.42
C GLU A 66 27.46 -17.11 18.81
N LYS A 67 28.46 -17.23 19.71
CA LYS A 67 28.42 -16.67 21.07
C LYS A 67 28.34 -15.15 21.11
N THR A 68 28.75 -14.44 20.05
CA THR A 68 28.65 -12.98 19.95
C THR A 68 27.38 -12.57 19.20
N PHE A 69 26.99 -13.34 18.19
CA PHE A 69 25.78 -13.12 17.40
C PHE A 69 24.47 -13.31 18.18
N TRP A 70 24.26 -14.50 18.74
CA TRP A 70 22.94 -14.88 19.28
C TRP A 70 22.47 -14.01 20.44
N PRO A 71 23.33 -13.57 21.39
CA PRO A 71 22.89 -12.64 22.43
C PRO A 71 22.31 -11.34 21.87
N VAL A 72 22.94 -10.78 20.82
CA VAL A 72 22.49 -9.54 20.18
C VAL A 72 21.20 -9.78 19.39
N GLN A 73 21.15 -10.84 18.57
CA GLN A 73 19.95 -11.23 17.83
C GLN A 73 18.76 -11.46 18.77
N ASN A 74 18.96 -12.14 19.89
CA ASN A 74 17.89 -12.41 20.85
C ASN A 74 17.44 -11.14 21.59
N MET A 75 18.36 -10.22 21.89
CA MET A 75 18.01 -8.92 22.48
C MET A 75 17.18 -8.08 21.50
N LEU A 76 17.57 -8.02 20.23
CA LEU A 76 16.82 -7.37 19.15
C LEU A 76 15.37 -7.86 19.13
N LEU A 77 15.16 -9.19 19.07
CA LEU A 77 13.83 -9.79 19.03
C LEU A 77 13.02 -9.51 20.30
N LYS A 78 13.68 -9.52 21.46
CA LYS A 78 13.04 -9.22 22.74
C LYS A 78 12.53 -7.78 22.79
N LEU A 79 13.34 -6.82 22.31
CA LEU A 79 12.97 -5.40 22.23
C LEU A 79 11.82 -5.19 21.25
N LEU A 80 11.91 -5.74 20.03
CA LEU A 80 10.85 -5.61 19.04
C LEU A 80 9.51 -6.19 19.55
N LYS A 81 9.58 -7.31 20.29
CA LYS A 81 8.40 -7.93 20.89
C LYS A 81 7.72 -7.03 21.94
N THR A 82 8.43 -6.14 22.65
CA THR A 82 7.79 -5.21 23.61
C THR A 82 6.88 -4.20 22.91
N GLU A 83 7.17 -3.91 21.64
CA GLU A 83 6.37 -3.02 20.78
C GLU A 83 5.33 -3.78 19.94
N GLY A 84 5.08 -5.06 20.25
CA GLY A 84 4.12 -5.90 19.53
C GLY A 84 4.61 -6.44 18.18
N ILE A 85 5.89 -6.23 17.84
CA ILE A 85 6.48 -6.72 16.59
C ILE A 85 6.94 -8.16 16.81
N VAL A 86 6.28 -9.12 16.16
CA VAL A 86 6.59 -10.55 16.29
C VAL A 86 6.88 -11.14 14.91
N PHE A 87 8.11 -11.61 14.71
CA PHE A 87 8.48 -12.39 13.54
C PHE A 87 7.99 -13.83 13.69
N SER A 88 7.19 -14.28 12.72
CA SER A 88 6.67 -15.65 12.65
C SER A 88 7.77 -16.69 12.35
N ALA A 89 8.83 -16.25 11.67
CA ALA A 89 10.00 -17.03 11.35
C ALA A 89 11.22 -16.12 11.15
N ILE A 90 12.40 -16.70 11.37
CA ILE A 90 13.70 -16.03 11.24
C ILE A 90 14.58 -16.98 10.44
N HIS A 91 15.02 -16.52 9.26
CA HIS A 91 15.85 -17.28 8.34
C HIS A 91 17.21 -16.61 8.23
N ILE A 92 18.26 -17.34 8.61
CA ILE A 92 19.64 -16.85 8.66
C ILE A 92 20.49 -17.81 7.85
N ASP A 93 21.14 -17.29 6.81
CA ASP A 93 22.17 -18.04 6.08
C ASP A 93 23.56 -17.61 6.57
N PRO A 94 24.38 -18.54 7.11
CA PRO A 94 25.70 -18.21 7.65
C PRO A 94 26.82 -18.20 6.60
N SER A 95 26.53 -18.58 5.36
CA SER A 95 27.56 -18.86 4.36
C SER A 95 28.21 -17.59 3.82
N PHE A 96 29.46 -17.69 3.39
CA PHE A 96 30.13 -16.64 2.62
C PHE A 96 29.60 -16.60 1.18
N PRO A 97 29.70 -15.46 0.48
CA PRO A 97 29.30 -15.33 -0.92
C PRO A 97 29.88 -16.39 -1.85
N GLU A 98 31.16 -16.73 -1.68
CA GLU A 98 31.90 -17.71 -2.48
C GLU A 98 31.41 -19.15 -2.33
N GLU A 99 30.69 -19.48 -1.25
CA GLU A 99 30.16 -20.81 -1.01
C GLU A 99 28.90 -21.10 -1.85
N ASN A 100 28.32 -20.08 -2.48
CA ASN A 100 27.17 -20.20 -3.39
C ASN A 100 25.99 -21.00 -2.79
N SER A 101 25.74 -20.81 -1.48
CA SER A 101 24.65 -21.49 -0.78
C SER A 101 23.30 -21.20 -1.46
N PRO A 102 22.46 -22.23 -1.70
CA PRO A 102 21.11 -22.02 -2.23
C PRO A 102 20.19 -21.30 -1.24
N ASN A 103 20.60 -21.20 0.03
CA ASN A 103 19.87 -20.54 1.10
C ASN A 103 20.23 -19.05 1.24
N ARG A 104 21.36 -18.62 0.67
CA ARG A 104 21.85 -17.24 0.72
C ARG A 104 21.07 -16.34 -0.23
N LYS A 105 20.57 -15.19 0.24
CA LYS A 105 19.96 -14.19 -0.67
C LYS A 105 20.97 -13.80 -1.76
N PRO A 106 20.59 -13.74 -3.05
CA PRO A 106 19.21 -13.71 -3.56
C PRO A 106 18.56 -15.08 -3.84
N CYS A 107 19.19 -16.20 -3.50
CA CYS A 107 18.59 -17.52 -3.63
C CYS A 107 17.48 -17.74 -2.58
N ILE A 108 16.49 -18.55 -2.93
CA ILE A 108 15.24 -18.73 -2.16
C ILE A 108 15.16 -20.08 -1.44
N GLY A 109 16.31 -20.75 -1.21
CA GLY A 109 16.36 -22.10 -0.66
C GLY A 109 15.71 -22.25 0.72
N MET A 110 15.77 -21.21 1.56
CA MET A 110 15.12 -21.17 2.87
C MET A 110 13.60 -20.94 2.78
N MET A 111 13.08 -20.51 1.63
CA MET A 111 11.70 -20.04 1.46
C MET A 111 10.71 -21.12 0.99
N LYS A 112 11.12 -22.40 0.96
CA LYS A 112 10.30 -23.52 0.44
C LYS A 112 8.89 -23.56 1.04
N ARG A 113 8.75 -23.27 2.34
CA ARG A 113 7.46 -23.23 3.03
C ARG A 113 6.50 -22.20 2.43
N TYR A 114 7.00 -21.05 2.00
CA TYR A 114 6.17 -19.97 1.45
C TYR A 114 5.75 -20.25 0.01
N LEU A 115 6.63 -20.91 -0.77
CA LEU A 115 6.34 -21.33 -2.15
C LEU A 115 5.27 -22.44 -2.23
N GLN A 116 5.22 -23.31 -1.22
CA GLN A 116 4.30 -24.45 -1.16
C GLN A 116 3.06 -24.17 -0.30
N GLY A 117 3.06 -23.06 0.45
CA GLY A 117 2.01 -22.71 1.40
C GLY A 117 0.89 -21.87 0.79
N ASP A 118 -0.11 -21.56 1.61
CA ASP A 118 -1.26 -20.71 1.22
C ASP A 118 -0.94 -19.22 1.39
N TYR A 119 0.08 -18.75 0.67
CA TYR A 119 0.54 -17.36 0.69
C TYR A 119 0.24 -16.64 -0.63
N ASP A 120 -0.12 -15.35 -0.53
CA ASP A 120 -0.28 -14.42 -1.65
C ASP A 120 1.05 -13.70 -1.90
N LEU A 121 1.97 -14.38 -2.59
CA LEU A 121 3.32 -13.84 -2.84
C LEU A 121 3.30 -12.63 -3.76
N GLU A 122 2.34 -12.55 -4.70
CA GLU A 122 2.20 -11.42 -5.62
C GLU A 122 1.92 -10.10 -4.88
N ASN A 123 1.17 -10.17 -3.78
CA ASN A 123 0.90 -9.05 -2.87
C ASN A 123 1.72 -9.10 -1.56
N SER A 124 2.82 -9.86 -1.56
CA SER A 124 3.82 -9.88 -0.49
C SER A 124 5.05 -9.07 -0.90
N TYR A 125 5.81 -8.62 0.11
CA TYR A 125 6.94 -7.73 -0.13
C TYR A 125 8.22 -8.23 0.53
N VAL A 126 9.34 -7.97 -0.14
CA VAL A 126 10.67 -8.00 0.47
C VAL A 126 11.11 -6.57 0.73
N ILE A 127 11.55 -6.28 1.95
CA ILE A 127 12.12 -4.98 2.35
C ILE A 127 13.61 -5.18 2.59
N GLY A 128 14.43 -4.42 1.85
CA GLY A 128 15.89 -4.49 1.96
C GLY A 128 16.58 -3.26 1.39
N ASP A 129 17.84 -3.06 1.75
CA ASP A 129 18.68 -1.93 1.31
C ASP A 129 19.64 -2.30 0.16
N ARG A 130 19.70 -3.58 -0.22
CA ARG A 130 20.63 -4.09 -1.24
C ARG A 130 19.90 -4.60 -2.48
N LEU A 131 20.60 -4.59 -3.62
CA LEU A 131 20.10 -5.18 -4.87
C LEU A 131 19.84 -6.69 -4.75
N THR A 132 20.52 -7.36 -3.82
CA THR A 132 20.29 -8.77 -3.48
C THR A 132 18.87 -9.00 -2.95
N ASP A 133 18.30 -8.05 -2.21
CA ASP A 133 16.93 -8.16 -1.69
C ASP A 133 15.89 -7.97 -2.78
N ILE A 134 16.15 -7.06 -3.72
CA ILE A 134 15.29 -6.86 -4.90
C ILE A 134 15.30 -8.13 -5.77
N GLN A 135 16.48 -8.70 -6.01
CA GLN A 135 16.59 -9.93 -6.77
C GLN A 135 15.99 -11.13 -6.02
N PHE A 136 16.10 -11.16 -4.69
CA PHE A 136 15.43 -12.14 -3.84
C PHE A 136 13.91 -12.06 -3.97
N ALA A 137 13.34 -10.84 -3.92
CA ALA A 137 11.91 -10.59 -4.13
C ALA A 137 11.45 -11.14 -5.49
N LYS A 138 12.18 -10.80 -6.54
CA LYS A 138 11.91 -11.27 -7.90
C LYS A 138 11.95 -12.80 -8.00
N ASN A 139 12.96 -13.43 -7.38
CA ASN A 139 13.09 -14.90 -7.38
C ASN A 139 11.93 -15.56 -6.62
N LEU A 140 11.41 -14.91 -5.58
CA LEU A 140 10.28 -15.39 -4.78
C LEU A 140 8.91 -15.06 -5.41
N ALA A 141 8.88 -14.34 -6.54
CA ALA A 141 7.67 -13.79 -7.14
C ALA A 141 6.91 -12.82 -6.20
N CYS A 142 7.66 -12.08 -5.38
CA CYS A 142 7.18 -10.99 -4.52
C CYS A 142 7.55 -9.62 -5.10
N GLN A 143 6.90 -8.59 -4.58
CA GLN A 143 7.26 -7.20 -4.84
C GLN A 143 8.44 -6.77 -3.97
N ALA A 144 9.25 -5.82 -4.44
CA ALA A 144 10.40 -5.29 -3.70
C ALA A 144 10.12 -3.88 -3.18
N ILE A 145 10.45 -3.62 -1.93
CA ILE A 145 10.55 -2.29 -1.32
C ILE A 145 12.02 -2.04 -1.03
N PHE A 146 12.59 -1.06 -1.73
CA PHE A 146 13.99 -0.70 -1.57
C PHE A 146 14.14 0.44 -0.58
N LEU A 147 14.77 0.16 0.57
CA LEU A 147 15.01 1.15 1.61
C LEU A 147 16.43 1.68 1.49
N ASN A 148 16.60 2.84 0.86
CA ASN A 148 17.93 3.42 0.66
C ASN A 148 17.86 4.95 0.49
N GLU A 149 18.84 5.66 1.02
CA GLU A 149 18.95 7.12 0.88
C GLU A 149 19.55 7.57 -0.47
N THR A 150 20.16 6.65 -1.23
CA THR A 150 20.83 6.96 -2.50
C THR A 150 19.87 7.30 -3.64
N ALA A 151 20.37 8.07 -4.62
CA ALA A 151 19.57 8.63 -5.72
C ALA A 151 19.28 7.65 -6.87
N ASP A 152 20.04 6.55 -6.97
CA ASP A 152 19.87 5.59 -8.06
C ASP A 152 18.70 4.65 -7.79
N LEU A 153 17.63 4.85 -8.55
CA LEU A 153 16.40 4.05 -8.49
C LEU A 153 16.60 2.70 -9.20
N PRO A 154 16.60 1.57 -8.48
CA PRO A 154 16.55 0.27 -9.13
C PRO A 154 15.21 0.11 -9.84
N LYS A 155 15.24 -0.34 -11.11
CA LYS A 155 14.01 -0.62 -11.87
C LYS A 155 13.30 -1.84 -11.28
N GLY A 156 11.96 -1.78 -11.25
CA GLY A 156 11.13 -2.93 -10.86
C GLY A 156 10.88 -3.09 -9.36
N VAL A 157 11.05 -2.02 -8.58
CA VAL A 157 10.61 -1.96 -7.17
C VAL A 157 9.19 -1.38 -7.08
N ALA A 158 8.40 -1.88 -6.14
CA ALA A 158 7.06 -1.35 -5.85
C ALA A 158 7.13 -0.02 -5.10
N LEU A 159 8.17 0.16 -4.27
CA LEU A 159 8.46 1.40 -3.56
C LEU A 159 9.97 1.58 -3.41
N HIS A 160 10.44 2.80 -3.67
CA HIS A 160 11.74 3.27 -3.17
C HIS A 160 11.46 4.19 -1.98
N ALA A 161 11.80 3.72 -0.78
CA ALA A 161 11.61 4.46 0.46
C ALA A 161 12.95 5.00 0.96
N LYS A 162 12.95 6.21 1.47
CA LYS A 162 14.11 6.78 2.20
C LYS A 162 13.97 6.59 3.71
N LYS A 163 12.73 6.42 4.18
CA LYS A 163 12.39 6.31 5.59
C LYS A 163 11.35 5.21 5.80
N TRP A 164 11.40 4.60 6.97
CA TRP A 164 10.44 3.57 7.37
C TRP A 164 8.97 4.04 7.41
N VAL A 165 8.72 5.33 7.65
CA VAL A 165 7.36 5.88 7.63
C VAL A 165 6.71 5.75 6.24
N GLU A 166 7.48 5.95 5.17
CA GLU A 166 6.99 5.85 3.78
C GLU A 166 6.59 4.40 3.46
N ILE A 167 7.31 3.41 4.03
CA ILE A 167 6.99 1.99 3.90
C ILE A 167 5.67 1.69 4.61
N TRP A 168 5.49 2.17 5.84
CA TRP A 168 4.24 1.97 6.58
C TRP A 168 3.05 2.60 5.84
N GLU A 169 3.19 3.84 5.37
CA GLU A 169 2.15 4.53 4.58
C GLU A 169 1.77 3.71 3.33
N PHE A 170 2.77 3.26 2.57
CA PHE A 170 2.56 2.43 1.39
C PHE A 170 1.87 1.10 1.68
N LEU A 171 2.26 0.41 2.76
CA LEU A 171 1.70 -0.90 3.11
C LEU A 171 0.31 -0.81 3.75
N ARG A 172 0.01 0.30 4.44
CA ARG A 172 -1.27 0.53 5.10
C ARG A 172 -2.38 0.84 4.08
N PHE A 173 -2.04 1.53 3.00
CA PHE A 173 -2.99 1.92 1.97
C PHE A 173 -2.69 1.15 0.68
N PRO A 174 -3.24 -0.08 0.50
CA PRO A 174 -3.21 -0.69 -0.83
C PRO A 174 -3.83 0.31 -1.81
N PRO A 175 -3.32 0.41 -3.06
CA PRO A 175 -3.79 1.43 -3.99
C PRO A 175 -5.31 1.36 -4.12
N ARG A 176 -6.03 2.39 -3.67
CA ARG A 176 -7.50 2.48 -3.80
C ARG A 176 -7.86 2.95 -5.19
N LYS A 177 -7.34 2.21 -6.17
CA LYS A 177 -7.45 2.43 -7.60
C LYS A 177 -8.34 1.37 -8.21
N VAL A 178 -9.38 1.81 -8.90
CA VAL A 178 -10.35 0.92 -9.53
C VAL A 178 -10.58 1.37 -10.96
N ILE A 179 -10.63 0.40 -11.87
CA ILE A 179 -11.19 0.55 -13.20
C ILE A 179 -12.53 -0.16 -13.19
N HIS A 180 -13.60 0.57 -13.49
CA HIS A 180 -14.97 0.04 -13.50
C HIS A 180 -15.64 0.40 -14.81
N SER A 181 -16.42 -0.53 -15.36
CA SER A 181 -17.23 -0.27 -16.54
C SER A 181 -18.65 -0.77 -16.34
N ARG A 182 -19.60 -0.04 -16.91
CA ARG A 182 -21.02 -0.35 -16.90
C ARG A 182 -21.59 -0.07 -18.27
N CYS A 183 -22.24 -1.09 -18.86
CA CYS A 183 -22.83 -1.01 -20.19
C CYS A 183 -24.29 -1.46 -20.12
N THR A 184 -25.19 -0.64 -20.65
CA THR A 184 -26.62 -0.91 -20.81
C THR A 184 -27.03 -0.78 -22.27
N ALA A 185 -28.33 -0.88 -22.55
CA ALA A 185 -28.84 -0.60 -23.89
C ALA A 185 -28.74 0.91 -24.24
N GLU A 186 -28.86 1.79 -23.25
CA GLU A 186 -28.83 3.25 -23.46
C GLU A 186 -27.43 3.86 -23.32
N THR A 187 -26.55 3.31 -22.48
CA THR A 187 -25.25 3.94 -22.17
C THR A 187 -24.07 2.96 -22.09
N ASP A 188 -22.88 3.49 -22.33
CA ASP A 188 -21.59 2.83 -22.09
C ASP A 188 -20.70 3.76 -21.26
N VAL A 189 -20.37 3.35 -20.03
CA VAL A 189 -19.65 4.15 -19.04
C VAL A 189 -18.39 3.43 -18.58
N SER A 190 -17.26 4.14 -18.61
CA SER A 190 -15.96 3.71 -18.09
C SER A 190 -15.46 4.71 -17.06
N ILE A 191 -15.03 4.21 -15.90
CA ILE A 191 -14.48 5.01 -14.80
C ILE A 191 -13.12 4.46 -14.39
N VAL A 192 -12.13 5.34 -14.30
CA VAL A 192 -10.87 5.08 -13.59
C VAL A 192 -10.84 6.01 -12.37
N LEU A 193 -10.81 5.42 -11.19
CA LEU A 193 -10.87 6.12 -9.91
C LEU A 193 -9.60 5.85 -9.11
N ASN A 194 -9.01 6.89 -8.54
CA ASN A 194 -7.96 6.80 -7.52
C ASN A 194 -8.38 7.62 -6.30
N LEU A 195 -8.69 6.96 -5.17
CA LEU A 195 -9.06 7.69 -3.94
C LEU A 195 -7.89 8.39 -3.25
N ASP A 196 -6.66 8.02 -3.61
CA ASP A 196 -5.41 8.58 -3.09
C ASP A 196 -4.75 9.44 -4.19
N GLY A 197 -5.52 10.36 -4.77
CA GLY A 197 -5.10 11.22 -5.87
C GLY A 197 -4.67 12.62 -5.44
N ASP A 198 -4.54 13.49 -6.44
CA ASP A 198 -4.25 14.93 -6.26
C ASP A 198 -5.40 15.80 -6.79
N GLY A 199 -6.55 15.20 -7.09
CA GLY A 199 -7.70 15.87 -7.70
C GLY A 199 -7.58 16.07 -9.21
N ASN A 200 -6.80 15.23 -9.90
CA ASN A 200 -6.69 15.27 -11.37
C ASN A 200 -7.93 14.65 -12.02
N PHE A 201 -8.36 15.17 -13.17
CA PHE A 201 -9.54 14.63 -13.84
C PHE A 201 -9.49 14.67 -15.36
N GLU A 202 -10.14 13.69 -15.99
CA GLU A 202 -10.44 13.64 -17.43
C GLU A 202 -11.89 13.16 -17.59
N ILE A 203 -12.81 14.07 -17.86
CA ILE A 203 -14.25 13.79 -17.81
C ILE A 203 -14.88 14.14 -19.15
N SER A 204 -15.61 13.18 -19.71
CA SER A 204 -16.35 13.35 -20.95
C SER A 204 -17.62 12.50 -20.89
N THR A 205 -18.74 13.12 -20.54
CA THR A 205 -20.07 12.50 -20.59
C THR A 205 -20.90 12.96 -21.78
N GLY A 206 -20.47 14.04 -22.45
CA GLY A 206 -21.24 14.73 -23.48
C GLY A 206 -22.20 15.79 -22.93
N ILE A 207 -22.33 15.91 -21.60
CA ILE A 207 -23.16 16.90 -20.92
C ILE A 207 -22.25 17.89 -20.17
N GLY A 208 -22.01 19.06 -20.75
CA GLY A 208 -20.99 19.99 -20.24
C GLY A 208 -21.20 20.47 -18.80
N PHE A 209 -22.45 20.68 -18.37
CA PHE A 209 -22.75 21.03 -16.97
C PHE A 209 -22.38 19.88 -16.02
N PHE A 210 -22.73 18.64 -16.38
CA PHE A 210 -22.44 17.47 -15.56
C PHE A 210 -20.94 17.17 -15.51
N ASP A 211 -20.23 17.33 -16.62
CA ASP A 211 -18.76 17.25 -16.69
C ASP A 211 -18.11 18.23 -15.72
N HIS A 212 -18.60 19.47 -15.66
CA HIS A 212 -18.13 20.49 -14.72
C HIS A 212 -18.40 20.08 -13.26
N MET A 213 -19.61 19.59 -12.95
CA MET A 213 -19.95 19.16 -11.59
C MET A 213 -19.07 18.00 -11.11
N LEU A 214 -18.82 17.00 -11.96
CA LEU A 214 -17.94 15.87 -11.64
C LEU A 214 -16.47 16.31 -11.48
N ALA A 215 -16.02 17.30 -12.26
CA ALA A 215 -14.67 17.86 -12.11
C ALA A 215 -14.48 18.53 -10.74
N GLN A 216 -15.51 19.22 -10.23
CA GLN A 216 -15.49 19.80 -8.88
C GLN A 216 -15.39 18.71 -7.80
N VAL A 217 -16.09 17.59 -7.98
CA VAL A 217 -15.97 16.43 -7.07
C VAL A 217 -14.52 15.96 -7.00
N ALA A 218 -13.85 15.74 -8.14
CA ALA A 218 -12.45 15.35 -8.17
C ALA A 218 -11.55 16.38 -7.48
N LYS A 219 -11.71 17.67 -7.84
CA LYS A 219 -10.85 18.75 -7.36
C LYS A 219 -10.92 18.95 -5.84
N HIS A 220 -12.12 18.89 -5.26
CA HIS A 220 -12.33 19.21 -3.84
C HIS A 220 -12.23 18.01 -2.91
N SER A 221 -12.39 16.78 -3.42
CA SER A 221 -12.19 15.57 -2.62
C SER A 221 -10.74 15.07 -2.63
N GLY A 222 -9.91 15.54 -3.58
CA GLY A 222 -8.54 15.06 -3.76
C GLY A 222 -8.46 13.70 -4.45
N ILE A 223 -9.54 13.18 -5.03
CA ILE A 223 -9.51 11.92 -5.78
C ILE A 223 -9.16 12.19 -7.25
N ASP A 224 -8.38 11.32 -7.89
CA ASP A 224 -8.25 11.38 -9.34
C ASP A 224 -9.40 10.63 -10.01
N LEU A 225 -9.97 11.23 -11.06
CA LEU A 225 -11.18 10.73 -11.69
C LEU A 225 -11.12 10.84 -13.21
N GLN A 226 -11.14 9.70 -13.90
CA GLN A 226 -11.40 9.66 -15.33
C GLN A 226 -12.77 9.05 -15.59
N ILE A 227 -13.63 9.76 -16.30
CA ILE A 227 -14.96 9.28 -16.68
C ILE A 227 -15.13 9.46 -18.18
N LYS A 228 -15.46 8.39 -18.87
CA LYS A 228 -15.89 8.39 -20.27
C LYS A 228 -17.27 7.77 -20.33
N ALA A 229 -18.25 8.52 -20.78
CA ALA A 229 -19.60 8.03 -20.98
C ALA A 229 -20.08 8.35 -22.38
N LYS A 230 -20.74 7.37 -22.99
CA LYS A 230 -21.44 7.52 -24.25
C LYS A 230 -22.89 7.08 -24.02
N GLY A 231 -23.78 8.05 -23.89
CA GLY A 231 -25.21 7.81 -23.74
C GLY A 231 -26.02 8.25 -24.95
N ASP A 232 -27.31 8.01 -24.88
CA ASP A 232 -28.34 8.30 -25.87
C ASP A 232 -28.88 9.73 -25.77
N LEU A 233 -27.98 10.73 -25.75
CA LEU A 233 -28.30 12.16 -25.57
C LEU A 233 -29.30 12.76 -26.58
N TYR A 234 -29.66 12.01 -27.63
CA TYR A 234 -30.71 12.40 -28.58
C TYR A 234 -32.13 12.15 -28.03
N VAL A 235 -32.28 11.26 -27.05
CA VAL A 235 -33.53 11.04 -26.31
C VAL A 235 -33.64 12.14 -25.25
N ASP A 236 -32.73 12.12 -24.27
CA ASP A 236 -32.45 13.19 -23.32
C ASP A 236 -31.16 12.84 -22.51
N GLU A 237 -30.85 13.63 -21.47
CA GLU A 237 -29.69 13.43 -20.60
C GLU A 237 -29.83 12.38 -19.48
N HIS A 238 -31.04 11.91 -19.14
CA HIS A 238 -31.26 11.29 -17.83
C HIS A 238 -30.57 9.93 -17.68
N HIS A 239 -30.59 9.08 -18.71
CA HIS A 239 -29.90 7.79 -18.68
C HIS A 239 -28.39 7.97 -18.46
N THR A 240 -27.79 8.97 -19.12
CA THR A 240 -26.35 9.26 -18.99
C THR A 240 -26.01 9.71 -17.56
N VAL A 241 -26.80 10.61 -16.99
CA VAL A 241 -26.59 11.09 -15.61
C VAL A 241 -26.76 9.97 -14.60
N GLU A 242 -27.82 9.16 -14.74
CA GLU A 242 -28.10 8.03 -13.87
C GLU A 242 -26.98 6.99 -13.91
N ASP A 243 -26.61 6.54 -15.10
CA ASP A 243 -25.68 5.44 -15.28
C ASP A 243 -24.24 5.81 -14.90
N VAL A 244 -23.83 7.06 -15.12
CA VAL A 244 -22.57 7.61 -14.59
C VAL A 244 -22.60 7.65 -13.06
N GLY A 245 -23.71 8.10 -12.46
CA GLY A 245 -23.89 8.13 -11.02
C GLY A 245 -23.78 6.73 -10.39
N ILE A 246 -24.45 5.73 -10.99
CA ILE A 246 -24.39 4.33 -10.56
C ILE A 246 -22.96 3.79 -10.69
N ALA A 247 -22.34 3.93 -11.86
CA ALA A 247 -20.98 3.44 -12.10
C ALA A 247 -19.97 4.08 -11.14
N LEU A 248 -20.11 5.38 -10.85
CA LEU A 248 -19.23 6.09 -9.91
C LEU A 248 -19.43 5.57 -8.48
N GLY A 249 -20.68 5.35 -8.06
CA GLY A 249 -20.98 4.76 -6.75
C GLY A 249 -20.43 3.34 -6.59
N GLU A 250 -20.51 2.52 -7.65
CA GLU A 250 -19.93 1.17 -7.68
C GLU A 250 -18.40 1.20 -7.61
N ALA A 251 -17.76 2.09 -8.39
CA ALA A 251 -16.31 2.30 -8.36
C ALA A 251 -15.83 2.76 -6.98
N LEU A 252 -16.52 3.72 -6.36
CA LEU A 252 -16.25 4.18 -4.99
C LEU A 252 -16.35 3.03 -3.99
N ARG A 253 -17.41 2.23 -4.06
CA ARG A 253 -17.60 1.07 -3.19
C ARG A 253 -16.47 0.04 -3.35
N ALA A 254 -16.05 -0.22 -4.58
CA ALA A 254 -14.96 -1.15 -4.86
C ALA A 254 -13.62 -0.60 -4.34
N ALA A 255 -13.33 0.68 -4.56
CA ALA A 255 -12.08 1.32 -4.14
C ALA A 255 -11.97 1.45 -2.61
N LEU A 256 -13.10 1.62 -1.92
CA LEU A 256 -13.15 1.62 -0.46
C LEU A 256 -12.94 0.22 0.15
N ALA A 257 -13.19 -0.85 -0.60
CA ALA A 257 -13.01 -2.25 -0.18
C ALA A 257 -13.40 -2.51 1.29
N ASN A 258 -12.42 -2.77 2.16
CA ASN A 258 -12.61 -2.82 3.59
C ASN A 258 -12.55 -1.41 4.20
N LYS A 259 -13.59 -1.05 4.96
CA LYS A 259 -13.73 0.27 5.60
C LYS A 259 -13.04 0.35 6.96
N ASP A 260 -12.34 -0.71 7.36
CA ASP A 260 -11.47 -0.70 8.54
C ASP A 260 -10.46 0.44 8.41
N SER A 261 -10.37 1.29 9.45
CA SER A 261 -9.53 2.50 9.50
C SER A 261 -10.04 3.74 8.73
N ILE A 262 -11.26 3.74 8.19
CA ILE A 262 -11.90 4.97 7.71
C ILE A 262 -12.58 5.69 8.89
N SER A 263 -12.40 7.01 8.98
CA SER A 263 -13.11 7.83 9.96
C SER A 263 -14.62 7.63 9.88
N ARG A 264 -15.24 7.29 11.01
CA ARG A 264 -16.69 7.01 11.08
C ARG A 264 -17.56 8.24 10.83
N TYR A 265 -17.02 9.43 11.07
CA TYR A 265 -17.72 10.70 10.90
C TYR A 265 -16.91 11.63 10.00
N GLY A 266 -17.61 12.34 9.12
CA GLY A 266 -17.04 13.42 8.31
C GLY A 266 -17.14 14.77 9.01
N PHE A 267 -16.77 15.83 8.30
CA PHE A 267 -16.93 17.22 8.70
C PHE A 267 -17.49 18.03 7.54
N PHE A 268 -18.07 19.20 7.84
CA PHE A 268 -18.61 20.12 6.83
C PHE A 268 -17.70 21.34 6.70
N LEU A 269 -17.56 21.85 5.48
CA LEU A 269 -16.84 23.08 5.18
C LEU A 269 -17.84 24.11 4.62
N PRO A 270 -17.97 25.29 5.23
CA PRO A 270 -18.78 26.36 4.67
C PRO A 270 -18.08 26.93 3.43
N MET A 271 -18.87 27.23 2.39
CA MET A 271 -18.44 28.05 1.25
C MET A 271 -19.11 29.42 1.34
N ASP A 272 -18.53 30.41 0.65
CA ASP A 272 -19.01 31.79 0.70
C ASP A 272 -20.46 31.91 0.18
N GLU A 273 -21.26 32.78 0.80
CA GLU A 273 -22.60 33.23 0.35
C GLU A 273 -23.74 32.18 0.26
N SER A 274 -23.53 30.89 0.58
CA SER A 274 -24.64 29.91 0.68
C SER A 274 -24.33 28.70 1.58
N GLU A 275 -25.33 28.26 2.36
CA GLU A 275 -25.26 27.02 3.15
C GLU A 275 -25.92 25.86 2.39
N ALA A 276 -25.10 25.03 1.76
CA ALA A 276 -25.52 23.74 1.23
C ALA A 276 -24.80 22.62 1.97
N GLN A 277 -25.55 21.71 2.60
CA GLN A 277 -25.01 20.57 3.33
C GLN A 277 -25.28 19.28 2.55
N VAL A 278 -24.22 18.56 2.19
CA VAL A 278 -24.31 17.24 1.56
C VAL A 278 -23.59 16.23 2.45
N ALA A 279 -24.34 15.25 2.95
CA ALA A 279 -23.80 14.13 3.72
C ALA A 279 -23.88 12.85 2.89
N ILE A 280 -22.75 12.19 2.68
CA ILE A 280 -22.68 10.91 1.97
C ILE A 280 -22.46 9.80 3.00
N ASP A 281 -23.41 8.87 3.10
CA ASP A 281 -23.30 7.69 3.97
C ASP A 281 -22.82 6.48 3.15
N PHE A 282 -21.62 5.98 3.49
CA PHE A 282 -21.07 4.77 2.89
C PHE A 282 -21.67 3.47 3.46
N SER A 283 -22.81 3.51 4.18
CA SER A 283 -23.48 2.32 4.72
C SER A 283 -24.19 1.46 3.68
N GLY A 284 -24.33 1.94 2.44
CA GLY A 284 -25.03 1.21 1.37
C GLY A 284 -26.55 1.25 1.48
N ARG A 285 -27.11 2.15 2.31
CA ARG A 285 -28.55 2.39 2.41
C ARG A 285 -28.93 3.61 1.57
N ALA A 286 -29.28 3.36 0.31
CA ALA A 286 -29.73 4.43 -0.57
C ALA A 286 -31.07 5.01 -0.08
N TYR A 287 -31.12 6.33 0.09
CA TYR A 287 -32.34 7.06 0.42
C TYR A 287 -32.18 8.52 -0.04
N LEU A 288 -33.22 9.09 -0.65
CA LEU A 288 -33.27 10.50 -1.04
C LEU A 288 -34.42 11.17 -0.29
N GLN A 289 -34.09 12.20 0.50
CA GLN A 289 -35.06 13.12 1.07
C GLN A 289 -34.75 14.52 0.56
N TRP A 290 -35.63 15.07 -0.26
CA TRP A 290 -35.47 16.38 -0.86
C TRP A 290 -36.41 17.39 -0.19
N HIS A 291 -35.82 18.42 0.41
CA HIS A 291 -36.53 19.58 0.96
C HIS A 291 -36.01 20.84 0.29
N GLY A 292 -36.66 21.27 -0.78
CA GLY A 292 -36.24 22.45 -1.52
C GLY A 292 -37.33 22.95 -2.46
N ASN A 293 -37.51 24.27 -2.51
CA ASN A 293 -38.41 24.93 -3.44
C ASN A 293 -37.58 25.50 -4.60
N PHE A 294 -37.88 25.07 -5.82
CA PHE A 294 -37.31 25.69 -7.01
C PHE A 294 -38.03 26.99 -7.31
N THR A 295 -37.29 28.10 -7.37
CA THR A 295 -37.83 29.41 -7.79
C THR A 295 -37.73 29.63 -9.29
N ARG A 296 -37.06 28.72 -10.01
CA ARG A 296 -36.88 28.71 -11.46
C ARG A 296 -36.94 27.28 -11.98
N GLU A 297 -37.33 27.15 -13.24
CA GLU A 297 -37.46 25.85 -13.93
C GLU A 297 -36.12 25.18 -14.26
N ARG A 298 -35.01 25.93 -14.31
CA ARG A 298 -33.65 25.44 -14.60
C ARG A 298 -32.58 26.21 -13.83
N ILE A 299 -31.49 25.52 -13.50
CA ILE A 299 -30.26 26.08 -12.93
C ILE A 299 -29.15 25.80 -13.94
N GLY A 300 -28.53 26.86 -14.48
CA GLY A 300 -27.62 26.76 -15.64
C GLY A 300 -28.33 27.13 -16.93
#